data_AF-A0A941IK54-F1
#
_entry.id   AF-A0A941IK54-F1
#
_cell.length_a   1.000
_cell.length_b   1.000
_cell.length_c   1.000
_cell.angle_alpha   90.00
_cell.angle_beta   90.00
_cell.angle_gamma   90.00
#
_symmetry.space_group_name_H-M   'P 1'
#
loop_
_entity.id
_entity.type
_entity.pdbx_description
1 polymer ?
#
loop_
_entity_poly.entity_id
_entity_poly.type
_entity_poly.pdbx_seq_one_letter_code
_entity_poly.pdbx_strand_id
1 'polypeptide(L)'
;MIRHLGVSNATADQVAEARSIAPIVCVQNMYNLAYRHDDPMIDELAEAGIAYVPFFPLGGFTPLQSDALSAVATRLAATPMSVALAWLLHRSANILLIPGTASSAHLRENAAGAGITLTEDDLAALDKIGR
;
A
#
# COMPACT_ATOMS: atom_id res chain seq x y z
N MET A 1 -8.76 -7.87 -26.92
CA MET A 1 -8.34 -9.02 -26.10
C MET A 1 -7.64 -8.52 -24.85
N ILE A 2 -7.83 -9.20 -23.72
CA ILE A 2 -7.14 -8.92 -22.44
C ILE A 2 -5.93 -9.86 -22.27
N ARG A 3 -4.87 -9.40 -21.60
CA ARG A 3 -3.65 -10.21 -21.33
C ARG A 3 -3.62 -10.81 -19.92
N HIS A 4 -4.17 -10.10 -18.95
CA HIS A 4 -4.16 -10.50 -17.54
C HIS A 4 -5.49 -10.16 -16.87
N LEU A 5 -5.77 -10.86 -15.76
CA LEU A 5 -6.96 -10.68 -14.94
C LEU A 5 -6.54 -10.21 -13.54
N GLY A 6 -7.30 -9.29 -12.98
CA GLY A 6 -7.18 -8.87 -11.58
C GLY A 6 -8.56 -8.70 -10.97
N VAL A 7 -8.62 -8.75 -9.65
CA VAL A 7 -9.85 -8.54 -8.88
C VAL A 7 -9.68 -7.32 -7.97
N SER A 8 -10.79 -6.69 -7.57
CA SER A 8 -10.75 -5.48 -6.75
C SER A 8 -11.92 -5.44 -5.79
N ASN A 9 -11.69 -4.89 -4.59
CA ASN A 9 -12.66 -4.90 -3.47
C ASN A 9 -13.15 -6.33 -3.15
N ALA A 10 -12.22 -7.28 -3.17
CA ALA A 10 -12.51 -8.70 -3.02
C ALA A 10 -12.01 -9.21 -1.66
N THR A 11 -12.82 -10.04 -1.01
CA THR A 11 -12.41 -10.76 0.21
C THR A 11 -11.47 -11.93 -0.11
N ALA A 12 -10.80 -12.49 0.91
CA ALA A 12 -9.94 -13.66 0.73
C ALA A 12 -10.68 -14.84 0.08
N ASP A 13 -11.92 -15.10 0.49
CA ASP A 13 -12.76 -16.14 -0.10
C ASP A 13 -13.05 -15.89 -1.59
N GLN A 14 -13.35 -14.63 -1.95
CA GLN A 14 -13.60 -14.25 -3.35
C GLN A 14 -12.32 -14.33 -4.21
N VAL A 15 -11.17 -13.98 -3.64
CA VAL A 15 -9.86 -14.14 -4.29
C VAL A 15 -9.57 -15.63 -4.53
N ALA A 16 -9.82 -16.49 -3.55
CA ALA A 16 -9.67 -17.93 -3.68
C ALA A 16 -10.61 -18.52 -4.75
N GLU A 17 -11.88 -18.10 -4.75
CA GLU A 17 -12.85 -18.49 -5.78
C GLU A 17 -12.37 -18.05 -7.18
N ALA A 18 -11.95 -16.79 -7.34
CA ALA A 18 -11.45 -16.28 -8.62
C ALA A 18 -10.24 -17.07 -9.13
N ARG A 19 -9.32 -17.44 -8.24
CA ARG A 19 -8.13 -18.27 -8.55
C ARG A 19 -8.50 -19.68 -9.00
N SER A 20 -9.63 -20.22 -8.55
CA SER A 20 -10.13 -21.52 -9.01
C SER A 20 -10.67 -21.49 -10.45
N ILE A 21 -11.07 -20.31 -10.92
CA ILE A 21 -11.65 -20.11 -12.26
C ILE A 21 -10.57 -19.75 -13.28
N ALA A 22 -9.68 -18.82 -12.95
CA ALA A 22 -8.63 -18.35 -13.84
C ALA A 22 -7.41 -17.78 -13.08
N PRO A 23 -6.22 -17.72 -13.72
CA PRO A 23 -5.06 -17.05 -13.15
C PRO A 23 -5.32 -15.54 -12.99
N ILE A 24 -5.33 -15.06 -11.75
CA ILE A 24 -5.30 -13.64 -11.43
C ILE A 24 -3.86 -13.20 -11.16
N VAL A 25 -3.50 -12.00 -11.59
CA VAL A 25 -2.14 -11.44 -11.41
C VAL A 25 -2.10 -10.33 -10.38
N CYS A 26 -3.27 -9.79 -9.98
CA CYS A 26 -3.33 -8.78 -8.94
C CYS A 26 -4.66 -8.76 -8.18
N VAL A 27 -4.59 -8.26 -6.95
CA VAL A 27 -5.73 -7.84 -6.13
C VAL A 27 -5.58 -6.36 -5.81
N GLN A 28 -6.61 -5.56 -6.06
CA GLN A 28 -6.62 -4.12 -5.75
C GLN A 28 -7.66 -3.80 -4.68
N ASN A 29 -7.20 -3.59 -3.45
CA ASN A 29 -8.04 -3.37 -2.26
C ASN A 29 -7.59 -2.13 -1.48
N MET A 30 -8.44 -1.67 -0.55
CA MET A 30 -8.05 -0.64 0.41
C MET A 30 -7.03 -1.23 1.39
N TYR A 31 -5.88 -0.58 1.55
CA TYR A 31 -4.89 -0.94 2.57
C TYR A 31 -3.97 0.25 2.81
N ASN A 32 -3.71 0.54 4.08
CA ASN A 32 -2.83 1.63 4.50
C ASN A 32 -2.39 1.45 5.96
N LEU A 33 -1.63 2.43 6.47
CA LEU A 33 -1.11 2.45 7.84
C LEU A 33 -2.15 2.17 8.94
N ALA A 34 -3.40 2.58 8.75
CA ALA A 34 -4.49 2.39 9.72
C ALA A 34 -5.44 1.23 9.36
N TYR A 35 -5.54 0.88 8.09
CA TYR A 35 -6.44 -0.15 7.59
C TYR A 35 -5.64 -1.35 7.09
N ARG A 36 -5.43 -2.33 8.00
CA ARG A 36 -4.52 -3.48 7.81
C ARG A 36 -5.21 -4.84 7.78
N HIS A 37 -6.50 -4.87 7.50
CA HIS A 37 -7.32 -6.09 7.52
C HIS A 37 -6.84 -7.20 6.56
N ASP A 38 -6.13 -6.83 5.49
CA ASP A 38 -5.66 -7.71 4.42
C ASP A 38 -4.21 -8.18 4.68
N ASP A 39 -3.64 -7.95 5.87
CA ASP A 39 -2.30 -8.44 6.23
C ASP A 39 -2.10 -9.93 5.88
N PRO A 40 -3.00 -10.87 6.27
CA PRO A 40 -2.86 -12.28 5.90
C PRO A 40 -2.96 -12.52 4.39
N MET A 41 -3.83 -11.78 3.70
CA MET A 41 -4.01 -11.91 2.24
C MET A 41 -2.77 -11.42 1.50
N ILE A 42 -2.16 -10.30 1.92
CA ILE A 42 -0.93 -9.78 1.33
C ILE A 42 0.18 -10.82 1.41
N ASP A 43 0.34 -11.45 2.58
CA ASP A 43 1.36 -12.47 2.81
C ASP A 43 1.11 -13.71 1.94
N GLU A 44 -0.15 -14.19 1.85
CA GLU A 44 -0.51 -15.32 0.98
C GLU A 44 -0.24 -15.01 -0.51
N LEU A 45 -0.62 -13.81 -0.97
CA LEU A 45 -0.42 -13.39 -2.34
C LEU A 45 1.07 -13.20 -2.67
N ALA A 46 1.89 -12.81 -1.68
CA ALA A 46 3.33 -12.69 -1.86
C ALA A 46 3.97 -14.05 -2.15
N GLU A 47 3.63 -15.08 -1.36
CA GLU A 47 4.07 -16.46 -1.60
C GLU A 47 3.57 -17.01 -2.95
N ALA A 48 2.39 -16.58 -3.38
CA ALA A 48 1.82 -16.96 -4.67
C ALA A 48 2.37 -16.16 -5.88
N GLY A 49 3.21 -15.15 -5.66
CA GLY A 49 3.71 -14.27 -6.72
C GLY A 49 2.63 -13.38 -7.35
N ILE A 50 1.57 -13.07 -6.62
CA ILE A 50 0.44 -12.23 -7.05
C ILE A 50 0.60 -10.84 -6.46
N ALA A 51 0.46 -9.80 -7.29
CA ALA A 51 0.61 -8.43 -6.84
C ALA A 51 -0.57 -7.98 -5.97
N TYR A 52 -0.27 -7.25 -4.91
CA TYR A 52 -1.26 -6.51 -4.14
C TYR A 52 -1.15 -5.01 -4.45
N VAL A 53 -2.24 -4.39 -4.85
CA VAL A 53 -2.27 -3.01 -5.36
C VAL A 53 -3.11 -2.15 -4.40
N PRO A 54 -2.51 -1.53 -3.37
CA PRO A 54 -3.27 -0.77 -2.39
C PRO A 54 -3.78 0.55 -2.97
N PHE A 55 -5.01 0.92 -2.62
CA PHE A 55 -5.53 2.27 -2.82
C PHE A 55 -5.82 2.97 -1.48
N PHE A 56 -5.97 4.31 -1.54
CA PHE A 56 -6.13 5.20 -0.38
C PHE A 56 -5.00 5.09 0.67
N PRO A 57 -3.74 5.36 0.28
CA PRO A 57 -2.58 5.26 1.17
C PRO A 57 -2.62 6.20 2.39
N LEU A 58 -3.36 7.31 2.31
CA LEU A 58 -3.59 8.26 3.41
C LEU A 58 -5.07 8.36 3.79
N GLY A 59 -5.83 7.28 3.65
CA GLY A 59 -7.28 7.32 3.81
C GLY A 59 -7.98 7.86 2.55
N GLY A 60 -9.25 7.48 2.40
CA GLY A 60 -10.08 7.85 1.26
C GLY A 60 -10.77 9.19 1.49
N PHE A 61 -12.09 9.15 1.56
CA PHE A 61 -12.89 10.36 1.83
C PHE A 61 -12.68 10.93 3.25
N THR A 62 -12.18 10.11 4.17
CA THR A 62 -11.71 10.55 5.48
C THR A 62 -10.18 10.42 5.50
N PRO A 63 -9.44 11.55 5.44
CA PRO A 63 -7.99 11.52 5.48
C PRO A 63 -7.47 10.92 6.79
N LEU A 64 -6.41 10.13 6.69
CA LEU A 64 -5.65 9.63 7.82
C LEU A 64 -4.93 10.80 8.49
N GLN A 65 -5.34 11.12 9.70
CA GLN A 65 -4.63 12.07 10.57
C GLN A 65 -3.86 11.29 11.61
N SER A 66 -2.55 11.50 11.65
CA SER A 66 -1.66 10.83 12.60
C SER A 66 -0.47 11.70 12.94
N ASP A 67 -0.29 11.98 14.24
CA ASP A 67 0.87 12.68 14.76
C ASP A 67 2.15 11.86 14.55
N ALA A 68 2.05 10.52 14.66
CA ALA A 68 3.19 9.63 14.42
C ALA A 68 3.67 9.71 12.96
N LEU A 69 2.76 9.65 11.99
CA LEU A 69 3.10 9.83 10.58
C LEU A 69 3.72 11.21 10.31
N SER A 70 3.12 12.26 10.90
CA SER A 70 3.60 13.63 10.74
C SER A 70 5.00 13.84 11.34
N ALA A 71 5.28 13.21 12.49
CA ALA A 71 6.58 13.27 13.15
C ALA A 71 7.67 12.56 12.32
N VAL A 72 7.37 11.37 11.77
CA VAL A 72 8.30 10.64 10.89
C VAL A 72 8.55 11.43 9.61
N ALA A 73 7.51 11.97 8.98
CA ALA A 73 7.64 12.81 7.79
C ALA A 73 8.54 14.03 8.04
N THR A 74 8.36 14.70 9.17
CA THR A 74 9.20 15.84 9.59
C THR A 74 10.66 15.41 9.78
N ARG A 75 10.90 14.30 10.48
CA ARG A 75 12.25 13.77 10.73
C ARG A 75 13.00 13.43 9.43
N LEU A 76 12.27 12.91 8.45
CA LEU A 76 12.83 12.51 7.15
C LEU A 76 12.83 13.66 6.12
N ALA A 77 12.40 14.86 6.50
CA ALA A 77 12.19 16.00 5.60
C ALA A 77 11.38 15.63 4.35
N ALA A 78 10.34 14.80 4.53
CA ALA A 78 9.49 14.25 3.49
C ALA A 78 8.01 14.59 3.73
N THR A 79 7.16 14.35 2.73
CA THR A 79 5.71 14.50 2.89
C THR A 79 5.10 13.27 3.58
N PRO A 80 3.98 13.40 4.31
CA PRO A 80 3.26 12.25 4.85
C PRO A 80 2.89 11.22 3.78
N MET A 81 2.57 11.67 2.57
CA MET A 81 2.32 10.78 1.42
C MET A 81 3.57 9.96 1.09
N SER A 82 4.73 10.61 0.96
CA SER A 82 5.99 9.92 0.66
C SER A 82 6.32 8.85 1.71
N VAL A 83 6.14 9.16 2.99
CA VAL A 83 6.35 8.19 4.08
C VAL A 83 5.36 7.03 4.02
N ALA A 84 4.08 7.29 3.75
CA ALA A 84 3.08 6.24 3.61
C ALA A 84 3.37 5.32 2.42
N LEU A 85 3.81 5.87 1.29
CA LEU A 85 4.22 5.08 0.12
C LEU A 85 5.46 4.23 0.42
N ALA A 86 6.46 4.79 1.10
CA ALA A 86 7.65 4.05 1.54
C ALA A 86 7.29 2.89 2.47
N TRP A 87 6.38 3.13 3.42
CA TRP A 87 5.92 2.10 4.36
C TRP A 87 5.17 0.98 3.63
N LEU A 88 4.31 1.30 2.67
CA LEU A 88 3.60 0.30 1.86
C LEU A 88 4.57 -0.56 1.06
N LEU A 89 5.63 0.00 0.48
CA LEU A 89 6.65 -0.78 -0.22
C LEU A 89 7.52 -1.62 0.74
N HIS A 90 7.73 -1.15 1.96
CA HIS A 90 8.41 -1.92 3.00
C HIS A 90 7.58 -3.11 3.48
N ARG A 91 6.24 -2.98 3.52
CA ARG A 91 5.35 -4.01 4.06
C ARG A 91 5.47 -5.36 3.36
N SER A 92 5.62 -5.40 2.04
CA SER A 92 5.79 -6.65 1.30
C SER A 92 6.32 -6.39 -0.11
N ALA A 93 7.12 -7.33 -0.63
CA ALA A 93 7.71 -7.24 -1.98
C ALA A 93 6.68 -7.33 -3.12
N ASN A 94 5.48 -7.87 -2.86
CA ASN A 94 4.41 -7.96 -3.86
C ASN A 94 3.50 -6.72 -3.91
N ILE A 95 3.79 -5.67 -3.14
CA ILE A 95 3.00 -4.44 -3.15
C ILE A 95 3.40 -3.56 -4.35
N LEU A 96 2.39 -3.17 -5.16
CA LEU A 96 2.54 -2.25 -6.29
C LEU A 96 1.70 -1.00 -6.09
N LEU A 97 2.35 0.15 -5.94
CA LEU A 97 1.67 1.41 -5.66
C LEU A 97 1.05 2.04 -6.90
N ILE A 98 -0.11 2.69 -6.71
CA ILE A 98 -0.82 3.45 -7.76
C ILE A 98 -1.20 4.87 -7.29
N PRO A 99 -0.26 5.68 -6.77
CA PRO A 99 -0.60 7.00 -6.24
C PRO A 99 -0.99 7.93 -7.39
N GLY A 100 -2.27 8.30 -7.43
CA GLY A 100 -2.82 9.21 -8.44
C GLY A 100 -2.38 10.65 -8.23
N THR A 101 -2.14 11.38 -9.31
CA THR A 101 -1.92 12.83 -9.29
C THR A 101 -2.10 13.45 -10.67
N ALA A 102 -2.58 14.69 -10.72
CA ALA A 102 -2.63 15.51 -11.95
C ALA A 102 -1.41 16.43 -12.12
N SER A 103 -0.50 16.47 -11.15
CA SER A 103 0.67 17.34 -11.14
C SER A 103 1.96 16.57 -11.42
N SER A 104 2.74 17.02 -12.40
CA SER A 104 4.06 16.44 -12.66
C SER A 104 5.04 16.62 -11.49
N ALA A 105 4.84 17.65 -10.65
CA ALA A 105 5.64 17.84 -9.44
C ALA A 105 5.32 16.74 -8.41
N HIS A 106 4.04 16.50 -8.14
CA HIS A 106 3.60 15.42 -7.25
C HIS A 106 3.96 14.04 -7.81
N LEU A 107 3.96 13.85 -9.14
CA LEU A 107 4.41 12.59 -9.74
C LEU A 107 5.87 12.30 -9.37
N ARG A 108 6.75 13.32 -9.47
CA ARG A 108 8.15 13.20 -9.07
C ARG A 108 8.28 12.96 -7.57
N GLU A 109 7.47 13.65 -6.75
CA GLU A 109 7.44 13.42 -5.31
C GLU A 109 7.02 11.98 -4.97
N ASN A 110 5.94 11.45 -5.55
CA ASN A 110 5.49 10.08 -5.33
C ASN A 110 6.58 9.06 -5.71
N ALA A 111 7.25 9.27 -6.85
CA ALA A 111 8.33 8.39 -7.31
C ALA A 111 9.56 8.45 -6.41
N ALA A 112 9.93 9.64 -5.90
CA ALA A 112 11.04 9.80 -4.97
C ALA A 112 10.69 9.24 -3.57
N GLY A 113 9.47 9.47 -3.10
CA GLY A 113 8.97 9.00 -1.81
C GLY A 113 8.99 7.48 -1.69
N ALA A 114 8.70 6.77 -2.79
CA ALA A 114 8.83 5.32 -2.88
C ALA A 114 10.27 4.80 -2.61
N GLY A 115 11.30 5.64 -2.75
CA GLY A 115 12.69 5.30 -2.48
C GLY A 115 13.19 5.67 -1.08
N ILE A 116 12.34 6.23 -0.22
CA ILE A 116 12.73 6.57 1.15
C ILE A 116 13.01 5.30 1.94
N THR A 117 14.17 5.26 2.61
CA THR A 117 14.50 4.19 3.54
C THR A 117 13.95 4.55 4.92
N LEU A 118 13.08 3.71 5.46
CA LEU A 118 12.56 3.83 6.82
C LEU A 118 13.44 3.05 7.78
N THR A 119 13.81 3.68 8.90
CA THR A 119 14.54 2.98 9.98
C THR A 119 13.61 2.08 10.78
N GLU A 120 14.17 1.18 11.59
CA GLU A 120 13.39 0.35 12.51
C GLU A 120 12.54 1.20 13.47
N ASP A 121 13.07 2.34 13.95
CA ASP A 121 12.35 3.27 14.81
C ASP A 121 11.20 3.98 14.06
N ASP A 122 11.38 4.31 12.78
CA ASP A 122 10.31 4.86 11.95
C ASP A 122 9.19 3.84 11.77
N LEU A 123 9.55 2.61 11.42
CA LEU A 123 8.61 1.51 11.23
C LEU A 123 7.82 1.20 12.52
N ALA A 124 8.53 1.10 13.65
CA ALA A 124 7.90 0.86 14.95
C ALA A 124 6.96 2.00 15.38
N ALA A 125 7.25 3.26 15.00
CA ALA A 125 6.35 4.38 15.23
C ALA A 125 5.10 4.32 14.33
N LEU A 126 5.28 4.00 13.05
CA LEU A 126 4.21 3.89 12.06
C LEU A 126 3.28 2.70 12.32
N ASP A 127 3.82 1.59 12.85
CA ASP A 127 3.05 0.39 13.19
C ASP A 127 2.05 0.57 14.32
N LYS A 128 2.22 1.61 15.14
CA LYS A 128 1.25 1.99 16.19
C LYS A 128 -0.02 2.63 15.63
N ILE A 129 -0.05 3.00 14.35
CA ILE A 129 -1.22 3.65 13.73
C ILE A 129 -2.33 2.63 13.45
N GLY A 130 -1.97 1.40 13.08
CA GLY A 130 -2.92 0.35 12.66
C GLY A 130 -3.18 -0.73 13.72
N ARG A 131 -2.83 -0.47 14.98
CA ARG A 131 -3.03 -1.36 16.13
C ARG A 131 -3.92 -0.72 17.18
#